data_AF-A0A968PWZ6-F1
#
_entry.id   AF-A0A968PWZ6-F1
#
_cell.length_a   1.000
_cell.length_b   1.000
_cell.length_c   1.000
_cell.angle_alpha   90.00
_cell.angle_beta   90.00
_cell.angle_gamma   90.00
#
_symmetry.space_group_name_H-M   'P 1'
#
loop_
_entity.id
_entity.type
_entity.pdbx_description
1 polymer ?
#
loop_
_entity_poly.entity_id
_entity_poly.type
_entity_poly.pdbx_seq_one_letter_code
_entity_poly.pdbx_strand_id
1 'polypeptide(L)' 'AIVIYGGLLLEIAWRAIRKDAALRAYFERLQASTGNKRAIIAVARKLIGKIRAAFRKGESYQMDYPSASVAAA' A
#
# COMPACT_ATOMS: atom_id res chain seq x y z
N ALA A 1 -6.58 -16.90 -7.73
CA ALA A 1 -6.81 -16.69 -6.28
C ALA A 1 -7.38 -15.30 -6.03
N ILE A 2 -8.70 -15.14 -6.19
CA ILE A 2 -9.44 -13.91 -5.91
C ILE A 2 -9.90 -14.02 -4.46
N VAL A 3 -9.00 -13.76 -3.51
CA VAL A 3 -9.27 -13.95 -2.08
C VAL A 3 -9.69 -12.61 -1.46
N ILE A 4 -10.99 -12.53 -1.15
CA ILE A 4 -11.62 -11.77 -0.06
C ILE A 4 -11.38 -10.24 -0.08
N TYR A 5 -12.30 -9.53 -0.74
CA TYR A 5 -12.53 -8.10 -0.52
C TYR A 5 -13.42 -7.92 0.71
N GLY A 6 -12.88 -8.14 1.91
CA GLY A 6 -13.57 -7.66 3.11
C GLY A 6 -13.65 -6.14 3.01
N GLY A 7 -14.85 -5.55 3.02
CA GLY A 7 -15.04 -4.09 2.84
C GLY A 7 -14.12 -3.24 3.73
N LEU A 8 -13.80 -3.74 4.91
CA LEU A 8 -12.82 -3.17 5.85
C LEU A 8 -11.43 -2.91 5.22
N LEU A 9 -10.90 -3.82 4.41
CA LEU A 9 -9.60 -3.64 3.73
C LEU A 9 -9.64 -2.48 2.73
N LEU A 10 -10.78 -2.30 2.07
CA LEU A 10 -10.99 -1.20 1.14
C LEU A 10 -11.02 0.13 1.89
N GLU A 11 -11.75 0.19 3.00
CA GLU A 11 -11.81 1.37 3.86
C GLU A 11 -10.44 1.72 4.46
N ILE A 12 -9.69 0.72 4.92
CA ILE A 12 -8.33 0.90 5.43
C ILE A 12 -7.42 1.43 4.31
N ALA A 13 -7.50 0.88 3.09
CA ALA A 13 -6.71 1.37 1.97
C ALA A 13 -7.04 2.84 1.62
N TRP A 14 -8.32 3.21 1.61
CA TRP A 14 -8.73 4.60 1.41
C TRP A 14 -8.23 5.53 2.52
N ARG A 15 -8.31 5.11 3.79
CA ARG A 15 -7.75 5.86 4.92
C ARG A 15 -6.22 5.97 4.83
N ALA A 16 -5.54 4.91 4.39
CA ALA A 16 -4.08 4.86 4.25
C ALA A 16 -3.58 5.79 3.14
N ILE A 17 -4.25 5.82 1.98
CA ILE A 17 -3.93 6.73 0.87
C ILE A 17 -4.02 8.20 1.30
N ARG A 18 -4.93 8.55 2.22
CA ARG A 18 -5.04 9.92 2.74
C ARG A 18 -3.93 10.29 3.71
N LYS A 19 -3.26 9.31 4.32
CA LYS A 19 -2.19 9.52 5.31
C LYS A 19 -0.78 9.39 4.72
N ASP A 20 -0.61 8.55 3.70
CA ASP A 20 0.69 8.22 3.11
C ASP A 20 0.72 8.67 1.64
N ALA A 21 1.54 9.68 1.36
CA ALA A 21 1.68 10.28 0.04
C ALA A 21 2.30 9.32 -1.00
N ALA A 22 3.16 8.38 -0.57
CA ALA A 22 3.76 7.38 -1.45
C ALA A 22 2.72 6.34 -1.91
N LEU A 23 1.82 5.93 -1.00
CA LEU A 23 0.68 5.08 -1.36
C LEU A 23 -0.27 5.79 -2.32
N ARG A 24 -0.49 7.09 -2.11
CA ARG A 24 -1.32 7.91 -3.00
C ARG A 24 -0.74 8.02 -4.42
N ALA A 25 0.55 8.32 -4.54
CA ALA A 25 1.22 8.36 -5.84
C ALA A 25 1.15 7.01 -6.57
N TYR A 26 1.26 5.90 -5.84
CA TYR A 26 1.09 4.56 -6.40
C TYR A 26 -0.35 4.31 -6.88
N PHE A 27 -1.36 4.77 -6.11
CA PHE A 27 -2.76 4.69 -6.51
C PHE A 27 -3.02 5.48 -7.80
N GLU A 28 -2.58 6.73 -7.89
CA GLU A 28 -2.83 7.61 -9.04
C GLU A 28 -2.21 7.02 -10.33
N ARG A 29 -1.01 6.43 -10.26
CA ARG A 29 -0.38 5.73 -11.39
C ARG A 29 -1.18 4.51 -11.87
N LEU A 30 -1.74 3.74 -10.93
CA LEU A 30 -2.54 2.55 -11.23
C LEU A 30 -3.96 2.87 -11.68
N GLN A 31 -4.51 3.97 -11.17
CA GLN A 31 -5.82 4.48 -11.53
C GLN A 31 -5.88 4.76 -13.03
N ALA A 32 -4.84 5.39 -13.57
CA ALA A 32 -4.73 5.73 -14.98
C ALA A 32 -4.79 4.52 -15.93
N SER A 33 -4.28 3.35 -15.50
CA SER A 33 -4.19 2.16 -16.37
C SER A 33 -5.31 1.13 -16.14
N THR A 34 -5.86 1.06 -14.93
CA THR A 34 -6.68 -0.10 -14.51
C THR A 34 -8.06 0.29 -13.95
N GLY A 35 -8.28 1.58 -13.68
CA GLY A 35 -9.50 2.10 -13.08
C GLY A 35 -9.55 1.97 -11.55
N ASN A 36 -10.40 2.81 -10.92
CA ASN A 36 -10.42 3.06 -9.46
C ASN A 36 -10.52 1.79 -8.62
N LYS A 37 -11.42 0.87 -8.99
CA LYS A 37 -11.70 -0.36 -8.22
C LYS A 37 -10.49 -1.28 -8.16
N ARG A 38 -9.82 -1.51 -9.30
CA ARG A 38 -8.64 -2.38 -9.34
C ARG A 38 -7.40 -1.72 -8.75
N ALA A 39 -7.29 -0.39 -8.86
CA ALA A 39 -6.20 0.37 -8.27
C ALA A 39 -6.20 0.30 -6.74
N ILE A 40 -7.35 0.54 -6.07
CA ILE A 40 -7.43 0.47 -4.61
C ILE A 40 -7.17 -0.94 -4.07
N ILE A 41 -7.58 -1.97 -4.82
CA ILE A 41 -7.28 -3.37 -4.51
C ILE A 41 -5.78 -3.64 -4.56
N ALA A 42 -5.08 -3.11 -5.56
CA ALA A 42 -3.63 -3.23 -5.67
C ALA A 42 -2.91 -2.53 -4.51
N VAL A 43 -3.42 -1.37 -4.07
CA VAL A 43 -2.92 -0.66 -2.88
C VAL A 43 -3.12 -1.49 -1.62
N ALA A 44 -4.32 -2.06 -1.41
CA ALA A 44 -4.61 -2.91 -0.26
C ALA A 44 -3.68 -4.14 -0.20
N ARG A 45 -3.46 -4.81 -1.34
CA ARG A 45 -2.51 -5.93 -1.42
C ARG A 45 -1.08 -5.51 -1.10
N LYS A 46 -0.66 -4.34 -1.57
CA LYS A 46 0.67 -3.81 -1.29
C LYS A 46 0.83 -3.46 0.19
N LEU A 47 -0.20 -2.91 0.82
CA LEU A 47 -0.22 -2.62 2.26
C LEU A 47 -0.07 -3.90 3.09
N ILE A 48 -0.87 -4.94 2.81
CA ILE A 48 -0.76 -6.24 3.49
C ILE A 48 0.62 -6.86 3.26
N GLY A 49 1.14 -6.76 2.04
CA GLY A 49 2.48 -7.22 1.69
C GLY A 49 3.57 -6.53 2.53
N LYS A 50 3.49 -5.21 2.71
CA LYS A 50 4.40 -4.43 3.55
C LYS A 50 4.27 -4.82 5.02
N ILE A 51 3.05 -4.94 5.54
CA ILE A 51 2.80 -5.37 6.92
C ILE A 51 3.41 -6.77 7.14
N ARG A 52 3.11 -7.73 6.27
CA ARG A 52 3.66 -9.09 6.36
C ARG A 52 5.19 -9.12 6.27
N ALA A 53 5.79 -8.29 5.43
CA ALA A 53 7.24 -8.16 5.33
C ALA A 53 7.85 -7.59 6.62
N ALA A 54 7.23 -6.56 7.21
CA ALA A 54 7.64 -5.99 8.50
C ALA A 54 7.53 -7.03 9.62
N PHE A 55 6.41 -7.75 9.71
CA PHE A 55 6.21 -8.84 10.68
C PHE A 55 7.23 -9.97 10.51
N ARG A 56 7.60 -10.34 9.27
CA ARG A 56 8.63 -11.36 9.03
C ARG A 56 10.04 -10.91 9.37
N LYS A 57 10.33 -9.62 9.21
CA LYS A 57 11.65 -9.05 9.55
C LYS A 57 11.78 -8.69 11.03
N GLY A 58 10.67 -8.60 11.78
CA GLY A 58 10.68 -8.10 13.17
C GLY A 58 10.97 -6.59 13.28
N GLU A 59 10.99 -5.87 12.15
CA GLU A 59 11.22 -4.43 12.10
C GLU A 59 9.90 -3.68 12.22
N SER A 60 9.87 -2.62 13.03
CA SER A 60 8.68 -1.79 13.22
C SER A 60 8.27 -1.11 11.91
N TYR A 61 6.98 -1.17 11.58
CA TYR A 61 6.44 -0.51 10.40
C TYR A 61 6.61 1.01 10.50
N GLN A 62 7.54 1.58 9.74
CA GLN A 62 7.71 3.04 9.65
C GLN A 62 6.78 3.61 8.55
N MET A 63 5.97 4.60 8.91
CA MET A 63 5.01 5.29 8.03
C MET A 63 5.67 6.21 6.98
N ASP A 64 6.99 6.14 6.80
CA ASP A 64 7.74 6.95 5.83
C ASP A 64 9.00 6.20 5.37
N TYR A 65 8.87 4.91 5.04
CA TYR A 65 10.05 4.16 4.56
C TYR A 65 10.54 4.78 3.24
N PRO A 66 11.74 5.41 3.22
CA PRO A 66 12.31 5.92 1.99
C PRO A 66 12.57 4.71 1.11
N SER A 67 12.03 4.70 -0.10
CA SER A 67 12.28 3.62 -1.04
C SER A 67 13.78 3.54 -1.37
N ALA A 68 14.54 2.77 -0.60
CA ALA A 68 15.87 2.18 -0.85
C ALA A 68 16.90 3.02 -1.63
N SER A 69 16.79 4.35 -1.65
CA SER A 69 17.66 5.25 -2.44
C SER A 69 18.27 6.37 -1.61
N VAL A 70 17.96 6.47 -0.32
CA VAL A 70 18.45 7.55 0.57
C VAL A 70 19.35 7.02 1.71
N ALA A 71 19.64 5.72 1.75
CA ALA A 71 20.57 5.14 2.73
C ALA A 71 22.03 5.08 2.24
N ALA A 72 22.33 5.72 1.10
CA ALA A 72 23.65 5.72 0.46
C ALA A 72 24.20 7.14 0.19
N ALA A 73 23.91 8.09 1.09
CA ALA A 73 24.53 9.41 1.16
C ALA A 73 24.88 9.70 2.62
#